data_AF-A0A7W0UXC3-F1
#
_entry.id   AF-A0A7W0UXC3-F1
#
_cell.length_a   1.000
_cell.length_b   1.000
_cell.length_c   1.000
_cell.angle_alpha   90.00
_cell.angle_beta   90.00
_cell.angle_gamma   90.00
#
_symmetry.space_group_name_H-M   'P 1'
#
loop_
_entity.id
_entity.type
_entity.pdbx_description
1 polymer ?
#
loop_
_entity_poly.entity_id
_entity_poly.type
_entity_poly.pdbx_seq_one_letter_code
_entity_poly.pdbx_strand_id
1 'polypeptide(L)'
;GPDLDTQSRQYARWSIFRFLWFPYRVVFRHRSRWSHGIIFSTLIRVLYFAGILTLIFTAAVYLRTVFMGGGTPPSLQMIIGEWQTLASYIETYIGRHGVWAMLVGLWWGAASHTLIDIGWSILRKASQLF
;
A
#
# COMPACT_ATOMS: atom_id res chain seq x y z
N GLY A 1 3.55 -10.26 15.58
CA GLY A 1 2.87 -9.03 15.12
C GLY A 1 2.45 -9.19 13.68
N PRO A 2 1.44 -8.43 13.22
CA PRO A 2 0.99 -8.36 11.82
C PRO A 2 1.96 -7.53 10.96
N ASP A 3 3.26 -7.76 11.12
CA ASP A 3 4.28 -6.76 10.85
C ASP A 3 5.12 -7.10 9.62
N LEU A 4 4.90 -6.37 8.53
CA LEU A 4 5.67 -6.47 7.28
C LEU A 4 7.12 -5.95 7.45
N ASP A 5 7.39 -5.27 8.56
CA ASP A 5 8.69 -4.75 9.02
C ASP A 5 9.55 -5.81 9.74
N THR A 6 8.98 -6.98 10.06
CA THR A 6 9.71 -8.12 10.63
C THR A 6 9.63 -9.33 9.69
N GLN A 7 10.44 -10.39 9.91
CA GLN A 7 10.27 -11.67 9.20
C GLN A 7 8.99 -12.38 9.70
N SER A 8 7.84 -11.78 9.46
CA SER A 8 6.54 -12.28 9.88
C SER A 8 5.93 -13.18 8.80
N ARG A 9 4.94 -13.98 9.21
CA ARG A 9 4.09 -14.75 8.28
C ARG A 9 3.49 -13.86 7.19
N GLN A 10 3.16 -12.59 7.49
CA GLN A 10 2.59 -11.69 6.49
C GLN A 10 3.62 -11.24 5.45
N TYR A 11 4.87 -11.01 5.84
CA TYR A 11 5.96 -10.76 4.89
C TYR A 11 6.23 -11.99 4.00
N ALA A 12 6.14 -13.21 4.58
CA ALA A 12 6.35 -14.46 3.85
C ALA A 12 5.25 -14.75 2.81
N ARG A 13 4.00 -14.29 3.02
CA ARG A 13 2.87 -14.52 2.10
C ARG A 13 3.02 -13.83 0.75
N TRP A 14 3.83 -12.78 0.67
CA TRP A 14 4.13 -12.12 -0.61
C TRP A 14 5.09 -12.95 -1.48
N SER A 15 5.71 -14.00 -0.94
CA SER A 15 6.60 -14.93 -1.65
C SER A 15 7.61 -14.17 -2.53
N ILE A 16 7.51 -14.27 -3.86
CA ILE A 16 8.38 -13.58 -4.82
C ILE A 16 8.25 -12.06 -4.70
N PHE A 17 7.04 -11.53 -4.47
CA PHE A 17 6.77 -10.09 -4.36
C PHE A 17 7.23 -9.44 -3.04
N ARG A 18 7.92 -10.19 -2.17
CA ARG A 18 8.48 -9.65 -0.92
C ARG A 18 9.48 -8.51 -1.13
N PHE A 19 10.13 -8.45 -2.29
CA PHE A 19 11.09 -7.38 -2.61
C PHE A 19 10.43 -6.00 -2.62
N LEU A 20 9.14 -5.91 -2.96
CA LEU A 20 8.38 -4.66 -2.93
C LEU A 20 8.33 -4.06 -1.53
N TRP A 21 8.40 -4.90 -0.49
CA TRP A 21 8.32 -4.47 0.91
C TRP A 21 9.70 -4.32 1.56
N PHE A 22 10.77 -4.65 0.85
CA PHE A 22 12.13 -4.54 1.38
C PHE A 22 12.53 -3.09 1.71
N PRO A 23 12.28 -2.07 0.87
CA PRO A 23 12.59 -0.68 1.21
C PRO A 23 11.81 -0.20 2.42
N TYR A 24 10.52 -0.54 2.50
CA TYR A 24 9.68 -0.27 3.66
C TYR A 24 10.28 -0.83 4.95
N ARG A 25 10.71 -2.10 4.92
CA ARG A 25 11.35 -2.77 6.06
C ARG A 25 12.67 -2.11 6.48
N VAL A 26 13.45 -1.58 5.54
CA VAL A 26 14.73 -0.93 5.83
C VAL A 26 14.52 0.45 6.48
N VAL A 27 13.56 1.23 5.98
CA VAL A 27 13.25 2.58 6.48
C VAL A 27 12.60 2.51 7.86
N PHE A 28 11.64 1.61 8.05
CA PHE A 28 10.92 1.44 9.31
C PHE A 28 11.58 0.36 10.19
N ARG A 29 12.85 0.58 10.58
CA ARG A 29 13.54 -0.28 11.57
C ARG A 29 12.91 -0.07 12.95
N HIS A 30 12.34 -1.15 13.47
CA HIS A 30 11.56 -1.22 14.72
C HIS A 30 12.32 -0.63 15.93
N ARG A 31 12.05 0.63 16.28
CA ARG A 31 12.25 1.20 17.64
C ARG A 31 11.63 2.61 17.75
N SER A 32 10.31 2.68 17.93
CA SER A 32 9.68 3.78 18.67
C SER A 32 8.20 3.48 18.88
N ARG A 33 7.70 3.80 20.07
CA ARG A 33 6.29 3.78 20.47
C ARG A 33 5.34 4.52 19.51
N TRP A 34 5.87 5.33 18.59
CA TRP A 34 5.12 5.96 17.49
C TRP A 34 4.59 4.99 16.43
N SER A 35 5.28 3.87 16.21
CA SER A 35 4.83 2.79 15.31
C SER A 35 3.68 1.94 15.89
N HIS A 36 3.35 2.12 17.17
CA HIS A 36 2.20 1.51 17.84
C HIS A 36 0.89 2.29 17.63
N GLY A 37 0.91 3.39 16.88
CA GLY A 37 -0.31 3.91 16.26
C GLY A 37 -0.74 2.95 15.17
N ILE A 38 -1.39 1.83 15.51
CA ILE A 38 -1.73 0.74 14.58
C ILE A 38 -2.60 1.22 13.40
N ILE A 39 -3.31 2.34 13.59
CA ILE A 39 -4.07 3.03 12.53
C ILE A 39 -3.14 3.77 11.54
N PHE A 40 -2.12 4.47 12.05
CA PHE A 40 -1.15 5.20 11.21
C PHE A 40 -0.23 4.25 10.46
N SER A 41 0.18 3.13 11.06
CA SER A 41 1.01 2.13 10.38
C SER A 41 0.27 1.51 9.19
N THR A 42 -1.02 1.25 9.34
CA THR A 42 -1.90 0.76 8.28
C THR A 42 -2.02 1.77 7.14
N LEU A 43 -2.24 3.04 7.45
CA LEU A 43 -2.31 4.11 6.44
C LEU A 43 -1.01 4.21 5.64
N ILE A 44 0.15 4.20 6.32
CA ILE A 44 1.47 4.26 5.67
C ILE A 44 1.65 3.07 4.72
N ARG A 45 1.21 1.85 5.09
CA ARG A 45 1.31 0.67 4.21
C ARG A 45 0.46 0.81 2.95
N VAL A 46 -0.77 1.32 3.08
CA VAL A 46 -1.66 1.56 1.93
C VAL A 46 -1.05 2.60 0.99
N LEU A 47 -0.57 3.73 1.54
CA LEU A 47 0.09 4.78 0.75
C LEU A 47 1.39 4.32 0.11
N TYR A 48 2.21 3.56 0.84
CA TYR A 48 3.43 2.97 0.32
C TYR A 48 3.15 2.03 -0.86
N PHE A 49 2.18 1.13 -0.69
CA PHE A 49 1.80 0.20 -1.73
C PHE A 49 1.26 0.93 -2.97
N ALA A 50 0.40 1.93 -2.78
CA ALA A 50 -0.08 2.77 -3.87
C ALA A 50 1.09 3.48 -4.60
N GLY A 51 2.06 4.02 -3.86
CA GLY A 51 3.26 4.63 -4.44
C GLY A 51 4.12 3.66 -5.24
N ILE A 52 4.30 2.44 -4.74
CA ILE A 52 5.00 1.37 -5.47
C ILE A 52 4.28 1.02 -6.77
N LEU A 53 2.95 0.89 -6.77
CA LEU A 53 2.17 0.65 -7.98
C LEU A 53 2.34 1.79 -9.00
N THR A 54 2.33 3.04 -8.55
CA THR A 54 2.59 4.21 -9.38
C THR A 54 3.98 4.18 -10.02
N LEU A 55 5.01 3.80 -9.25
CA LEU A 55 6.36 3.66 -9.77
C LEU A 55 6.47 2.53 -10.78
N ILE A 56 5.88 1.36 -10.50
CA ILE A 56 5.87 0.22 -11.41
C ILE A 56 5.17 0.58 -12.72
N PHE A 57 4.00 1.21 -12.67
CA PHE A 57 3.27 1.62 -13.85
C PHE A 57 4.08 2.62 -14.68
N THR A 58 4.63 3.66 -14.04
CA THR A 58 5.44 4.67 -14.73
C THR A 58 6.70 4.07 -15.35
N ALA A 59 7.38 3.16 -14.63
CA ALA A 59 8.53 2.42 -15.15
C ALA A 59 8.14 1.52 -16.33
N ALA A 60 7.00 0.85 -16.27
CA ALA A 60 6.50 0.01 -17.36
C ALA A 60 6.20 0.84 -18.62
N VAL A 61 5.54 1.99 -18.47
CA VAL A 61 5.32 2.97 -19.56
C VAL A 61 6.67 3.39 -20.14
N TYR A 62 7.59 3.83 -19.29
CA TYR A 62 8.91 4.29 -19.71
C TYR A 62 9.69 3.23 -20.51
N LEU A 63 9.78 2.01 -19.97
CA LEU A 63 10.46 0.91 -20.62
C LEU A 63 9.81 0.56 -21.94
N ARG A 64 8.47 0.42 -21.97
CA ARG A 64 7.72 0.14 -23.20
C ARG A 64 8.03 1.17 -24.29
N THR A 65 8.00 2.45 -23.96
CA THR A 65 8.23 3.53 -24.93
C THR A 65 9.66 3.54 -25.43
N VAL A 66 10.65 3.28 -24.56
CA VAL A 66 12.05 3.20 -24.96
C VAL A 66 12.28 2.00 -25.87
N PHE A 67 11.73 0.82 -25.55
CA PHE A 67 11.90 -0.37 -26.37
C PHE A 67 11.20 -0.26 -27.73
N MET A 68 9.97 0.27 -27.78
CA MET A 68 9.20 0.41 -29.03
C MET A 68 9.64 1.62 -29.86
N GLY A 69 10.11 2.68 -29.22
CA GLY A 69 10.57 3.92 -29.85
C GLY A 69 12.05 3.91 -30.26
N GLY A 70 12.73 2.76 -30.20
CA GLY A 70 14.13 2.65 -30.62
C GLY A 70 15.12 3.41 -29.74
N GLY A 71 14.85 3.49 -28.43
CA GLY A 71 15.73 4.13 -27.45
C GLY A 71 15.32 5.54 -27.03
N THR A 72 14.28 6.12 -27.64
CA THR A 72 13.81 7.47 -27.29
C THR A 72 13.05 7.47 -25.97
N PRO A 73 13.46 8.26 -24.96
CA PRO A 73 12.72 8.37 -23.71
C PRO A 73 11.38 9.10 -23.92
N PRO A 74 10.33 8.73 -23.17
CA PRO A 74 9.04 9.40 -23.27
C PRO A 74 9.10 10.82 -22.72
N SER A 75 8.33 11.72 -23.32
CA SER A 75 8.13 13.07 -22.78
C SER A 75 7.23 13.04 -21.54
N LEU A 76 7.30 14.09 -20.72
CA LEU A 76 6.40 14.25 -19.57
C LEU A 76 4.93 14.26 -20.00
N GLN A 77 4.61 14.88 -21.14
CA GLN A 77 3.24 14.90 -21.67
C GLN A 77 2.74 13.51 -22.02
N MET A 78 3.61 12.65 -22.57
CA MET A 78 3.26 11.25 -22.87
C MET A 78 2.96 10.47 -21.59
N ILE A 79 3.83 10.58 -20.57
CA ILE A 79 3.61 9.92 -19.28
C ILE A 79 2.28 10.38 -18.66
N ILE A 80 2.02 11.69 -18.66
CA ILE A 80 0.76 12.25 -18.16
C ILE A 80 -0.43 11.72 -18.96
N GLY A 81 -0.33 11.61 -20.29
CA GLY A 81 -1.38 11.08 -21.16
C GLY A 81 -1.71 9.61 -20.87
N GLU A 82 -0.70 8.77 -20.62
CA GLU A 82 -0.89 7.37 -20.21
C GLU A 82 -1.59 7.27 -18.85
N TRP A 83 -1.22 8.15 -17.90
CA TRP A 83 -1.91 8.26 -16.61
C TRP A 83 -3.37 8.71 -16.75
N GLN A 84 -3.65 9.69 -17.61
CA GLN A 84 -5.01 10.15 -17.91
C GLN A 84 -5.84 9.05 -18.57
N THR A 85 -5.22 8.27 -19.45
CA THR A 85 -5.85 7.12 -20.11
C THR A 85 -6.20 6.05 -19.07
N LEU A 86 -5.27 5.69 -18.19
CA LEU A 86 -5.55 4.78 -17.08
C LEU A 86 -6.68 5.30 -16.19
N ALA A 87 -6.67 6.60 -15.87
CA ALA A 87 -7.70 7.23 -15.05
C ALA A 87 -9.09 7.17 -15.71
N SER A 88 -9.19 7.41 -17.03
CA SER A 88 -10.45 7.33 -17.75
C SER A 88 -10.98 5.90 -17.85
N TYR A 89 -10.10 4.91 -18.04
CA TYR A 89 -10.45 3.49 -17.96
C TYR A 89 -11.02 3.15 -16.58
N ILE A 90 -10.33 3.53 -15.51
CA ILE A 90 -10.80 3.32 -14.14
C ILE A 90 -12.16 3.99 -13.92
N GLU A 91 -12.32 5.24 -14.33
CA GLU A 91 -13.58 5.98 -14.17
C GLU A 91 -14.73 5.30 -14.94
N THR A 92 -14.47 4.80 -16.14
CA THR A 92 -15.48 4.13 -16.97
C THR A 92 -15.95 2.80 -16.37
N TYR A 93 -15.02 1.98 -15.88
CA TYR A 93 -15.32 0.61 -15.45
C TYR A 93 -15.57 0.45 -13.95
N ILE A 94 -14.95 1.29 -13.12
CA ILE A 94 -15.00 1.23 -11.65
C ILE A 94 -15.78 2.44 -11.09
N GLY A 95 -15.90 3.52 -11.85
CA GLY A 95 -16.56 4.75 -11.43
C GLY A 95 -15.58 5.77 -10.85
N ARG A 96 -15.97 7.05 -10.90
CA ARG A 96 -15.18 8.21 -10.46
C ARG A 96 -14.61 8.09 -9.03
N HIS A 97 -15.34 7.41 -8.15
CA HIS A 97 -14.94 7.24 -6.75
C HIS A 97 -14.32 5.87 -6.45
N GLY A 98 -14.18 4.99 -7.45
CA GLY A 98 -13.78 3.60 -7.27
C GLY A 98 -12.43 3.44 -6.57
N VAL A 99 -11.42 4.20 -7.01
CA VAL A 99 -10.07 4.14 -6.42
C VAL A 99 -10.08 4.62 -4.97
N TRP A 100 -10.75 5.74 -4.69
CA TRP A 100 -10.85 6.27 -3.32
C TRP A 100 -11.62 5.31 -2.41
N ALA A 101 -12.73 4.75 -2.88
CA ALA A 101 -13.50 3.75 -2.14
C ALA A 101 -12.65 2.50 -1.84
N MET A 102 -11.85 2.03 -2.80
CA MET A 102 -10.94 0.90 -2.60
C MET A 102 -9.85 1.21 -1.56
N LEU A 103 -9.19 2.38 -1.66
CA LEU A 103 -8.15 2.78 -0.70
C LEU A 103 -8.71 2.96 0.71
N VAL A 104 -9.85 3.65 0.83
CA VAL A 104 -10.56 3.85 2.10
C VAL A 104 -11.04 2.51 2.65
N GLY A 105 -11.57 1.62 1.81
CA GLY A 105 -12.03 0.29 2.21
C GLY A 105 -10.88 -0.59 2.72
N LEU A 106 -9.73 -0.59 2.03
CA LEU A 106 -8.53 -1.30 2.48
C LEU A 106 -8.02 -0.77 3.82
N TRP A 107 -7.98 0.55 3.99
CA TRP A 107 -7.59 1.19 5.24
C TRP A 107 -8.60 0.86 6.37
N TRP A 108 -9.90 1.02 6.09
CA TRP A 108 -10.96 0.80 7.06
C TRP A 108 -11.04 -0.65 7.52
N GLY A 109 -10.91 -1.62 6.61
CA GLY A 109 -10.90 -3.04 6.95
C GLY A 109 -9.76 -3.40 7.89
N ALA A 110 -8.55 -2.92 7.60
CA ALA A 110 -7.39 -3.17 8.46
C ALA A 110 -7.46 -2.39 9.79
N ALA A 111 -7.99 -1.17 9.79
CA ALA A 111 -8.25 -0.40 11.01
C ALA A 111 -9.31 -1.07 11.89
N SER A 112 -10.38 -1.62 11.30
CA SER A 112 -11.46 -2.28 12.04
C SER A 112 -10.97 -3.53 12.79
N HIS A 113 -10.19 -4.38 12.14
CA HIS A 113 -9.57 -5.55 12.80
C HIS A 113 -8.74 -5.14 14.02
N THR A 114 -7.95 -4.09 13.86
CA THR A 114 -7.14 -3.53 14.95
C THR A 114 -7.98 -3.03 16.11
N LEU A 115 -9.05 -2.27 15.82
CA LEU A 115 -9.92 -1.71 16.85
C LEU A 115 -10.59 -2.82 17.66
N ILE A 116 -11.01 -3.90 17.00
CA ILE A 116 -11.59 -5.09 17.64
C ILE A 116 -10.57 -5.76 18.55
N ASP A 117 -9.33 -5.97 18.09
CA ASP A 117 -8.26 -6.58 18.92
C ASP A 117 -7.96 -5.77 20.18
N ILE A 118 -7.92 -4.43 20.07
CA ILE A 118 -7.73 -3.53 21.21
C ILE A 118 -8.92 -3.61 22.16
N GLY A 119 -10.15 -3.54 21.64
CA GLY A 119 -11.37 -3.64 22.44
C GLY A 119 -11.44 -4.94 23.23
N TRP A 120 -11.13 -6.07 22.59
CA TRP A 120 -11.08 -7.38 23.25
C TRP A 120 -10.01 -7.44 24.35
N SER A 121 -8.82 -6.88 24.09
CA SER A 121 -7.72 -6.81 25.06
C SER A 121 -8.11 -5.98 26.30
N ILE A 122 -8.81 -4.86 26.11
CA ILE A 122 -9.29 -4.01 27.20
C ILE A 122 -10.37 -4.75 28.01
N LEU A 123 -11.37 -5.34 27.34
CA LEU A 123 -12.44 -6.10 28.00
C LEU A 123 -11.90 -7.25 28.84
N ARG A 124 -10.97 -8.04 28.29
CA ARG A 124 -10.36 -9.18 29.00
C ARG A 124 -9.55 -8.74 30.22
N LYS A 125 -8.89 -7.57 30.17
CA LYS A 125 -8.20 -7.01 31.34
C LYS A 125 -9.19 -6.50 32.39
N ALA A 126 -10.27 -5.86 31.97
CA ALA A 126 -11.32 -5.40 32.88
C ALA A 126 -11.96 -6.59 33.61
N SER A 127 -12.28 -7.68 32.92
CA SER A 127 -12.86 -8.89 33.52
C SER A 127 -11.93 -9.68 34.46
N GLN A 128 -10.66 -9.30 34.56
CA GLN A 128 -9.71 -9.89 35.52
C GLN A 128 -9.56 -9.04 36.79
N LEU A 129 -10.05 -7.79 36.75
CA LEU A 129 -10.00 -6.85 37.86
C LEU A 129 -11.30 -6.81 38.68
N PHE A 130 -12.38 -7.40 38.13
CA PHE A 130 -13.69 -7.56 38.76
C PHE A 130 -14.02 -9.05 38.85
#